data_AF-A0AAV5CME5-F1
#
_entry.id   AF-A0AAV5CME5-F1
#
_cell.length_a   1.000
_cell.length_b   1.000
_cell.length_c   1.000
_cell.angle_alpha   90.00
_cell.angle_beta   90.00
_cell.angle_gamma   90.00
#
_symmetry.space_group_name_H-M   'P 1'
#
loop_
_entity.id
_entity.type
_entity.pdbx_description
1 polymer ?
#
loop_
_entity_poly.entity_id
_entity_poly.type
_entity_poly.pdbx_seq_one_letter_code
_entity_poly.pdbx_strand_id
1 'polypeptide(L)'
;MPDCFPLFQIGIVTFFLSSVLDNLTSTIVMVSLIRKLVPPSEYRKLLGGVVVIAANAGGAWTPIGDVTTTMLWIHGQITTLKIMQGLFIPSVVSLAVPLALMSLTSEANGSSQKSSSFLSSEKMAPRGKLVLAVGVGALVFVPAFKALTGLPPYMGMLLGLGILWILTDAIHYGEPERQTLKVPQALSRIDTQGILFFLGILLSVGSAIGVVSAVVDNVPLVAAAMGMYDLTSYPQDSDFWQLVAFCAGTGGSMLIIGSAAGVAFMGMEKVDFFWYIRKVSGFAFAGYAAGIACYLATQNLDLSLPTSLAAIPFISGS
;
A
#
# COMPACT_ATOMS: atom_id res chain seq x y z
N MET A 1 0.66 27.36 15.59
CA MET A 1 1.30 26.48 14.59
C MET A 1 0.48 26.61 13.33
N PRO A 2 1.04 26.91 12.15
CA PRO A 2 0.27 26.96 10.91
C PRO A 2 -0.30 25.57 10.64
N ASP A 3 -1.56 25.49 10.23
CA ASP A 3 -2.36 24.26 10.25
C ASP A 3 -1.89 23.25 9.18
N CYS A 4 -0.89 22.42 9.50
CA CYS A 4 -0.53 21.19 8.76
C CYS A 4 -1.56 20.05 8.95
N PHE A 5 -2.74 20.37 9.49
CA PHE A 5 -3.81 19.46 9.83
C PHE A 5 -4.23 18.51 8.68
N PRO A 6 -4.39 18.97 7.41
CA PRO A 6 -4.80 18.05 6.34
C PRO A 6 -3.72 17.03 5.96
N LEU A 7 -2.43 17.34 6.15
CA LEU A 7 -1.32 16.45 5.82
C LEU A 7 -1.36 15.18 6.69
N PHE A 8 -1.44 15.37 8.01
CA PHE A 8 -1.50 14.27 8.97
C PHE A 8 -2.81 13.50 8.88
N GLN A 9 -3.94 14.17 8.68
CA GLN A 9 -5.23 13.51 8.52
C GLN A 9 -5.26 12.61 7.29
N ILE A 10 -4.82 13.12 6.13
CA ILE A 10 -4.74 12.32 4.91
C ILE A 10 -3.79 11.14 5.11
N GLY A 11 -2.62 11.36 5.70
CA GLY A 11 -1.66 10.29 5.99
C GLY A 11 -2.24 9.19 6.88
N ILE A 12 -2.82 9.54 8.02
CA ILE A 12 -3.38 8.58 8.98
C ILE A 12 -4.57 7.82 8.37
N VAL A 13 -5.49 8.53 7.70
CA VAL A 13 -6.65 7.88 7.07
C VAL A 13 -6.19 6.91 5.99
N THR A 14 -5.24 7.31 5.15
CA THR A 14 -4.71 6.45 4.08
C THR A 14 -3.99 5.23 4.64
N PHE A 15 -3.21 5.39 5.70
CA PHE A 15 -2.47 4.31 6.36
C PHE A 15 -3.39 3.18 6.84
N PHE A 16 -4.45 3.53 7.57
CA PHE A 16 -5.40 2.53 8.03
C PHE A 16 -6.26 2.00 6.89
N LEU A 17 -6.65 2.84 5.93
CA LEU A 17 -7.42 2.39 4.76
C LEU A 17 -6.65 1.31 3.97
N SER A 18 -5.35 1.54 3.75
CA SER A 18 -4.49 0.62 3.01
C SER A 18 -4.21 -0.69 3.70
N SER A 19 -4.27 -0.72 5.04
CA SER A 19 -4.16 -1.96 5.80
C SER A 19 -5.32 -2.94 5.53
N VAL A 20 -6.42 -2.46 4.94
CA VAL A 20 -7.65 -3.21 4.68
C VAL A 20 -7.95 -3.37 3.19
N LEU A 21 -7.71 -2.34 2.37
CA LEU A 21 -8.17 -2.26 0.98
C LEU A 21 -7.14 -2.58 -0.10
N ASP A 22 -5.87 -2.85 0.22
CA ASP A 22 -4.73 -2.81 -0.70
C ASP A 22 -4.23 -1.37 -1.03
N ASN A 23 -2.94 -1.25 -1.34
CA ASN A 23 -2.24 0.02 -1.55
C ASN A 23 -2.62 0.76 -2.82
N LEU A 24 -2.93 0.06 -3.91
CA LEU A 24 -3.38 0.63 -5.16
C LEU A 24 -4.79 1.21 -4.99
N THR A 25 -5.72 0.40 -4.47
CA THR A 25 -7.11 0.80 -4.25
C THR A 25 -7.20 1.98 -3.28
N SER A 26 -6.45 1.94 -2.18
CA SER A 26 -6.42 3.04 -1.20
C SER A 26 -5.89 4.33 -1.81
N THR A 27 -4.85 4.24 -2.66
CA THR A 27 -4.33 5.41 -3.37
C THR A 27 -5.35 5.99 -4.34
N ILE A 28 -6.02 5.15 -5.14
CA ILE A 28 -7.05 5.59 -6.08
C ILE A 28 -8.18 6.33 -5.34
N VAL A 29 -8.66 5.77 -4.22
CA VAL A 29 -9.71 6.38 -3.40
C VAL A 29 -9.24 7.72 -2.85
N MET A 30 -8.09 7.75 -2.20
CA MET A 30 -7.61 8.96 -1.50
C MET A 30 -7.22 10.08 -2.46
N VAL A 31 -6.55 9.78 -3.58
CA VAL A 31 -6.25 10.78 -4.62
C VAL A 31 -7.53 11.30 -5.25
N SER A 32 -8.54 10.44 -5.48
CA SER A 32 -9.85 10.89 -5.98
C SER A 32 -10.56 11.83 -5.01
N LEU A 33 -10.46 11.58 -3.71
CA LEU A 33 -11.01 12.46 -2.67
C LEU A 33 -10.27 13.80 -2.64
N ILE A 34 -8.94 13.78 -2.62
CA ILE A 34 -8.11 14.99 -2.63
C ILE A 34 -8.41 15.86 -3.86
N ARG A 35 -8.63 15.26 -5.03
CA ARG A 35 -9.01 15.99 -6.26
C ARG A 35 -10.33 16.74 -6.16
N LYS A 36 -11.28 16.23 -5.35
CA LYS A 36 -12.58 16.87 -5.11
C LYS A 36 -12.48 17.93 -4.01
N LEU A 37 -11.63 17.71 -3.01
CA LEU A 37 -11.54 18.56 -1.81
C LEU A 37 -10.53 19.70 -1.95
N VAL A 38 -9.48 19.52 -2.74
CA VAL A 38 -8.34 20.44 -2.83
C VAL A 38 -8.17 20.93 -4.27
N PRO A 39 -8.18 22.25 -4.51
CA PRO A 39 -7.89 22.83 -5.81
C PRO A 39 -6.50 22.43 -6.32
N PRO A 40 -6.30 22.38 -7.66
CA PRO A 40 -5.02 22.06 -8.26
C PRO A 40 -3.93 23.03 -7.77
N SER A 41 -2.95 22.49 -7.06
CA SER A 41 -1.84 23.23 -6.45
C SER A 41 -0.66 22.30 -6.20
N GLU A 42 0.54 22.87 -6.01
CA GLU A 42 1.71 22.08 -5.59
C GLU A 42 1.47 21.36 -4.26
N TYR A 43 0.74 22.00 -3.34
CA TYR A 43 0.33 21.38 -2.08
C TYR A 43 -0.53 20.12 -2.31
N ARG A 44 -1.45 20.15 -3.28
CA ARG A 44 -2.26 18.97 -3.62
C ARG A 44 -1.42 17.80 -4.12
N LYS A 45 -0.41 18.07 -4.95
CA LYS A 45 0.53 17.04 -5.40
C LYS A 45 1.33 16.48 -4.22
N LEU A 46 1.74 17.34 -3.29
CA LEU A 46 2.44 16.93 -2.07
C LEU A 46 1.55 16.06 -1.16
N LEU A 47 0.25 16.37 -1.03
CA LEU A 47 -0.72 15.50 -0.37
C LEU A 47 -0.85 14.13 -1.07
N GLY A 48 -0.81 14.08 -2.39
CA GLY A 48 -0.80 12.82 -3.13
C GLY A 48 0.48 12.01 -2.92
N GLY A 49 1.65 12.67 -2.78
CA GLY A 49 2.87 12.01 -2.34
C GLY A 49 2.75 11.40 -0.94
N VAL A 50 2.09 12.10 -0.01
CA VAL A 50 1.75 11.56 1.31
C VAL A 50 0.84 10.34 1.22
N VAL A 51 -0.15 10.33 0.32
CA VAL A 51 -0.99 9.15 0.09
C VAL A 51 -0.15 7.95 -0.33
N VAL A 52 0.82 8.11 -1.24
CA VAL A 52 1.69 7.00 -1.67
C VAL A 52 2.53 6.45 -0.51
N ILE A 53 3.12 7.34 0.30
CA ILE A 53 3.89 6.93 1.50
C ILE A 53 3.00 6.19 2.49
N ALA A 54 1.83 6.75 2.79
CA ALA A 54 0.91 6.20 3.76
C ALA A 54 0.26 4.88 3.31
N ALA A 55 -0.07 4.75 2.04
CA ALA A 55 -0.62 3.51 1.49
C ALA A 55 0.39 2.37 1.61
N ASN A 56 1.62 2.58 1.16
CA ASN A 56 2.68 1.57 1.24
C ASN A 56 3.05 1.21 2.70
N ALA A 57 3.19 2.21 3.58
CA ALA A 57 3.41 1.98 5.01
C ALA A 57 2.25 1.20 5.66
N GLY A 58 1.01 1.57 5.32
CA GLY A 58 -0.21 0.96 5.83
C GLY A 58 -0.46 -0.46 5.33
N GLY A 59 -0.08 -0.75 4.09
CA GLY A 59 -0.20 -2.08 3.50
C GLY A 59 0.81 -3.09 4.06
N ALA A 60 2.01 -2.62 4.43
CA ALA A 60 3.12 -3.49 4.82
C ALA A 60 2.88 -4.28 6.13
N TRP A 61 2.07 -3.77 7.07
CA TRP A 61 1.90 -4.40 8.38
C TRP A 61 0.71 -5.37 8.46
N THR A 62 -0.05 -5.55 7.37
CA THR A 62 -1.13 -6.54 7.30
C THR A 62 -0.92 -7.52 6.14
N PRO A 63 -1.42 -8.76 6.26
CA PRO A 63 -1.27 -9.76 5.18
C PRO A 63 -2.04 -9.46 3.90
N ILE A 64 -2.99 -8.51 3.91
CA ILE A 64 -3.87 -8.22 2.77
C ILE A 64 -3.58 -6.83 2.20
N GLY A 65 -2.98 -5.94 2.98
CA GLY A 65 -2.80 -4.54 2.61
C GLY A 65 -1.78 -4.31 1.49
N ASP A 66 -0.96 -5.30 1.15
CA ASP A 66 -0.06 -5.26 0.00
C ASP A 66 0.00 -6.62 -0.71
N VAL A 67 0.28 -6.59 -2.02
CA VAL A 67 0.41 -7.80 -2.84
C VAL A 67 1.56 -8.67 -2.35
N THR A 68 2.68 -8.08 -1.94
CA THR A 68 3.87 -8.82 -1.49
C THR A 68 3.65 -9.48 -0.13
N THR A 69 2.94 -8.81 0.79
CA THR A 69 2.54 -9.41 2.07
C THR A 69 1.51 -10.52 1.85
N THR A 70 0.57 -10.33 0.92
CA THR A 70 -0.38 -11.37 0.50
C THR A 70 0.36 -12.59 -0.07
N MET A 71 1.38 -12.36 -0.89
CA MET A 71 2.17 -13.42 -1.51
C MET A 71 2.89 -14.28 -0.46
N LEU A 72 3.61 -13.66 0.47
CA LEU A 72 4.27 -14.34 1.60
C LEU A 72 3.27 -15.05 2.52
N TRP A 73 2.06 -14.51 2.66
CA TRP A 73 1.02 -15.10 3.50
C TRP A 73 0.37 -16.33 2.86
N ILE A 74 0.15 -16.32 1.55
CA ILE A 74 -0.42 -17.45 0.81
C ILE A 74 0.57 -18.62 0.78
N HIS A 75 1.86 -18.33 0.63
CA HIS A 75 2.92 -19.36 0.57
C HIS A 75 3.44 -19.81 1.95
N GLY A 76 2.89 -19.28 3.05
CA GLY A 76 3.16 -19.76 4.40
C GLY A 76 4.43 -19.22 5.05
N GLN A 77 5.09 -18.21 4.47
CA GLN A 77 6.27 -17.56 5.05
C GLN A 77 5.91 -16.68 6.25
N ILE A 78 4.72 -16.08 6.26
CA ILE A 78 4.24 -15.23 7.35
C ILE A 78 2.86 -15.65 7.83
N THR A 79 2.56 -15.38 9.10
CA THR A 79 1.25 -15.50 9.72
C THR A 79 0.67 -14.13 10.07
N THR A 80 -0.66 -14.06 10.13
CA THR A 80 -1.40 -12.81 10.35
C THR A 80 -1.03 -12.12 11.66
N LEU A 81 -0.96 -12.87 12.76
CA LEU A 81 -0.69 -12.27 14.07
C LEU A 81 0.75 -11.78 14.18
N LYS A 82 1.71 -12.55 13.67
CA LYS A 82 3.13 -12.20 13.77
C LYS A 82 3.48 -10.99 12.93
N ILE A 83 3.00 -10.89 11.69
CA ILE A 83 3.27 -9.70 10.88
C ILE A 83 2.65 -8.43 11.48
N MET A 84 1.43 -8.52 12.00
CA MET A 84 0.77 -7.37 12.63
C MET A 84 1.52 -6.91 13.89
N GLN A 85 1.98 -7.85 14.72
CA GLN A 85 2.77 -7.51 15.92
C GLN A 85 4.16 -6.98 15.58
N GLY A 86 4.84 -7.58 14.60
CA GLY A 86 6.21 -7.24 14.24
C GLY A 86 6.34 -5.95 13.43
N LEU A 87 5.39 -5.67 12.53
CA LEU A 87 5.53 -4.58 11.55
C LEU A 87 4.67 -3.34 11.83
N PHE A 88 3.68 -3.41 12.73
CA PHE A 88 2.82 -2.25 12.99
C PHE A 88 3.62 -1.02 13.45
N ILE A 89 4.52 -1.17 14.44
CA ILE A 89 5.33 -0.05 14.95
C ILE A 89 6.30 0.47 13.87
N PRO A 90 7.12 -0.38 13.20
CA PRO A 90 7.96 0.05 12.08
C PRO A 90 7.20 0.78 10.98
N SER A 91 6.00 0.31 10.62
CA SER A 91 5.14 0.95 9.62
C SER A 91 4.60 2.30 10.07
N VAL A 92 4.24 2.44 11.35
CA VAL A 92 3.86 3.75 11.92
C VAL A 92 5.04 4.71 11.87
N VAL A 93 6.26 4.26 12.21
CA VAL A 93 7.47 5.09 12.13
C VAL A 93 7.78 5.50 10.70
N SER A 94 7.64 4.58 9.73
CA SER A 94 7.91 4.87 8.32
C SER A 94 6.92 5.86 7.70
N LEU A 95 5.73 6.02 8.29
CA LEU A 95 4.79 7.10 7.98
C LEU A 95 5.10 8.39 8.75
N ALA A 96 5.33 8.28 10.07
CA ALA A 96 5.42 9.43 10.97
C ALA A 96 6.62 10.32 10.63
N VAL A 97 7.76 9.72 10.29
CA VAL A 97 9.00 10.46 9.97
C VAL A 97 8.84 11.33 8.71
N PRO A 98 8.41 10.79 7.55
CA PRO A 98 8.16 11.62 6.37
C PRO A 98 7.13 12.71 6.63
N LEU A 99 6.02 12.42 7.33
CA LEU A 99 4.99 13.41 7.64
C LEU A 99 5.55 14.56 8.50
N ALA A 100 6.30 14.22 9.54
CA ALA A 100 6.93 15.22 10.40
C ALA A 100 7.90 16.10 9.61
N LEU A 101 8.75 15.51 8.78
CA LEU A 101 9.72 16.25 7.97
C LEU A 101 9.03 17.12 6.90
N MET A 102 8.01 16.59 6.21
CA MET A 102 7.24 17.33 5.21
C MET A 102 6.47 18.49 5.84
N SER A 103 5.95 18.32 7.05
CA SER A 103 5.27 19.36 7.83
C SER A 103 6.16 20.56 8.16
N LEU A 104 7.49 20.38 8.18
CA LEU A 104 8.45 21.46 8.44
C LEU A 104 8.80 22.27 7.18
N THR A 105 8.32 21.86 6.01
CA THR A 105 8.64 22.54 4.75
C THR A 105 7.75 23.76 4.50
N SER A 106 8.30 24.80 3.86
CA SER A 106 7.59 26.05 3.55
C SER A 106 6.34 25.84 2.67
N GLU A 107 6.36 24.80 1.84
CA GLU A 107 5.25 24.43 0.95
C GLU A 107 4.02 23.87 1.70
N ALA A 108 4.23 23.32 2.90
CA ALA A 108 3.16 22.91 3.81
C ALA A 108 2.58 24.10 4.60
N ASN A 109 3.40 25.11 4.90
CA ASN A 109 2.99 26.29 5.67
C ASN A 109 2.31 27.38 4.81
N GLY A 110 2.64 27.51 3.53
CA GLY A 110 2.13 28.57 2.64
C GLY A 110 0.67 28.40 2.17
N SER A 111 0.07 27.21 2.30
CA SER A 111 -1.29 26.91 1.82
C SER A 111 -2.38 26.95 2.90
N SER A 112 -1.97 27.05 4.18
CA SER A 112 -2.85 27.03 5.35
C SER A 112 -3.88 28.18 5.37
N GLN A 113 -3.61 29.30 4.69
CA GLN A 113 -4.50 30.48 4.66
C GLN A 113 -5.76 30.36 3.79
N LYS A 114 -5.92 29.34 2.93
CA LYS A 114 -7.06 29.25 1.99
C LYS A 114 -8.01 28.06 2.16
N SER A 115 -7.68 27.08 3.02
CA SER A 115 -8.42 25.81 3.08
C SER A 115 -9.54 25.75 4.13
N SER A 116 -9.66 26.73 5.02
CA SER A 116 -10.59 26.68 6.17
C SER A 116 -12.07 26.87 5.82
N SER A 117 -12.42 27.19 4.57
CA SER A 117 -13.80 27.56 4.19
C SER A 117 -14.60 26.46 3.47
N PHE A 118 -14.04 25.28 3.19
CA PHE A 118 -14.70 24.26 2.35
C PHE A 118 -15.24 23.02 3.08
N LEU A 119 -15.16 22.95 4.40
CA LEU A 119 -15.86 21.91 5.18
C LEU A 119 -17.36 22.22 5.31
N SER A 120 -18.02 22.49 4.18
CA SER A 120 -19.45 22.23 4.05
C SER A 120 -19.64 20.72 4.14
N SER A 121 -20.21 20.28 5.26
CA SER A 121 -20.67 18.91 5.49
C SER A 121 -21.62 18.49 4.37
N GLU A 122 -21.11 17.89 3.30
CA GLU A 122 -21.94 17.04 2.45
C GLU A 122 -22.45 15.93 3.35
N LYS A 123 -23.76 15.95 3.62
CA LYS A 123 -24.44 14.89 4.34
C LYS A 123 -24.24 13.61 3.55
N MET A 124 -23.31 12.79 4.02
CA MET A 124 -23.09 11.44 3.54
C MET A 124 -24.46 10.74 3.46
N ALA A 125 -24.83 10.27 2.26
CA ALA A 125 -26.13 9.65 2.04
C ALA A 125 -26.34 8.57 3.12
N PRO A 126 -27.49 8.53 3.83
CA PRO A 126 -27.71 7.63 4.97
C PRO A 126 -27.38 6.16 4.67
N ARG A 127 -27.54 5.77 3.39
CA ARG A 127 -27.33 4.41 2.86
C ARG A 127 -25.87 4.10 2.48
N GLY A 128 -25.03 5.10 2.26
CA GLY A 128 -23.60 4.92 1.94
C GLY A 128 -22.78 4.39 3.13
N LYS A 129 -23.18 4.73 4.36
CA LYS A 129 -22.58 4.19 5.59
C LYS A 129 -22.76 2.67 5.71
N LEU A 130 -23.92 2.15 5.29
CA LEU A 130 -24.24 0.73 5.35
C LEU A 130 -23.39 -0.07 4.36
N VAL A 131 -23.31 0.40 3.11
CA VAL A 131 -22.48 -0.23 2.06
C VAL A 131 -21.00 -0.21 2.46
N LEU A 132 -20.52 0.91 3.01
CA LEU A 132 -19.15 1.03 3.53
C LEU A 132 -18.90 0.07 4.69
N ALA A 133 -19.80 0.00 5.67
CA ALA A 133 -19.66 -0.88 6.83
C ALA A 133 -19.62 -2.36 6.42
N VAL A 134 -20.50 -2.77 5.50
CA VAL A 134 -20.51 -4.14 4.98
C VAL A 134 -19.27 -4.43 4.15
N GLY A 135 -18.79 -3.47 3.35
CA GLY A 135 -17.54 -3.62 2.60
C GLY A 135 -16.31 -3.79 3.49
N VAL A 136 -16.15 -2.95 4.51
CA VAL A 136 -15.07 -3.09 5.50
C VAL A 136 -15.21 -4.41 6.27
N GLY A 137 -16.44 -4.79 6.65
CA GLY A 137 -16.70 -6.08 7.30
C GLY A 137 -16.32 -7.28 6.42
N ALA A 138 -16.63 -7.23 5.12
CA ALA A 138 -16.25 -8.26 4.16
C ALA A 138 -14.72 -8.40 4.03
N LEU A 139 -13.98 -7.29 4.12
CA LEU A 139 -12.51 -7.31 4.08
C LEU A 139 -11.90 -7.89 5.37
N VAL A 140 -12.43 -7.50 6.53
CA VAL A 140 -12.02 -8.07 7.84
C VAL A 140 -12.41 -9.54 7.97
N PHE A 141 -13.41 -10.01 7.24
CA PHE A 141 -13.80 -11.41 7.19
C PHE A 141 -12.78 -12.30 6.47
N VAL A 142 -12.00 -11.77 5.51
CA VAL A 142 -11.07 -12.58 4.70
C VAL A 142 -10.00 -13.30 5.55
N PRO A 143 -9.31 -12.64 6.51
CA PRO A 143 -8.41 -13.34 7.43
C PRO A 143 -9.11 -14.43 8.25
N ALA A 144 -10.31 -14.15 8.76
CA ALA A 144 -11.07 -15.10 9.57
C ALA A 144 -11.51 -16.32 8.75
N PHE A 145 -11.95 -16.10 7.51
CA PHE A 145 -12.32 -17.15 6.57
C PHE A 145 -11.16 -18.10 6.28
N LYS A 146 -9.96 -17.57 5.96
CA LYS A 146 -8.76 -18.41 5.76
C LYS A 146 -8.43 -19.20 7.02
N ALA A 147 -8.44 -18.55 8.18
CA ALA A 147 -8.07 -19.17 9.45
C ALA A 147 -9.03 -20.32 9.86
N LEU A 148 -10.33 -20.16 9.59
CA LEU A 148 -11.35 -21.15 9.95
C LEU A 148 -11.50 -22.28 8.91
N THR A 149 -11.33 -21.98 7.62
CA THR A 149 -11.63 -22.93 6.54
C THR A 149 -10.39 -23.59 5.94
N GLY A 150 -9.21 -23.00 6.10
CA GLY A 150 -7.98 -23.41 5.41
C GLY A 150 -7.97 -23.11 3.91
N LEU A 151 -9.04 -22.49 3.38
CA LEU A 151 -9.17 -22.20 1.95
C LEU A 151 -8.40 -20.92 1.55
N PRO A 152 -8.00 -20.78 0.28
CA PRO A 152 -7.31 -19.60 -0.21
C PRO A 152 -8.10 -18.27 0.01
N PRO A 153 -7.42 -17.15 0.30
CA PRO A 153 -8.05 -15.85 0.59
C PRO A 153 -8.99 -15.32 -0.50
N TYR A 154 -8.70 -15.59 -1.78
CA TYR A 154 -9.52 -15.11 -2.90
C TYR A 154 -10.95 -15.63 -2.85
N MET A 155 -11.18 -16.83 -2.29
CA MET A 155 -12.52 -17.38 -2.14
C MET A 155 -13.35 -16.57 -1.13
N GLY A 156 -12.71 -16.13 -0.04
CA GLY A 156 -13.32 -15.22 0.95
C GLY A 156 -13.61 -13.83 0.36
N MET A 157 -12.70 -13.31 -0.46
CA MET A 157 -12.90 -12.03 -1.16
C MET A 157 -14.08 -12.09 -2.15
N LEU A 158 -14.18 -13.16 -2.95
CA LEU A 158 -15.30 -13.36 -3.89
C LEU A 158 -16.63 -13.51 -3.15
N LEU A 159 -16.65 -14.20 -2.02
CA LEU A 159 -17.83 -14.32 -1.18
C LEU A 159 -18.25 -12.96 -0.60
N GLY A 160 -17.29 -12.19 -0.09
CA GLY A 160 -17.51 -10.82 0.39
C GLY A 160 -18.09 -9.90 -0.69
N LEU A 161 -17.52 -9.94 -1.90
CA LEU A 161 -18.02 -9.21 -3.06
C LEU A 161 -19.44 -9.64 -3.45
N GLY A 162 -19.74 -10.94 -3.41
CA GLY A 162 -21.09 -11.47 -3.68
C GLY A 162 -22.14 -10.94 -2.69
N ILE A 163 -21.81 -10.88 -1.39
CA ILE A 163 -22.70 -10.32 -0.36
C ILE A 163 -22.93 -8.83 -0.58
N LEU A 164 -21.86 -8.08 -0.87
CA LEU A 164 -21.92 -6.66 -1.17
C LEU A 164 -22.78 -6.39 -2.41
N TRP A 165 -22.69 -7.26 -3.42
CA TRP A 165 -23.50 -7.18 -4.63
C TRP A 165 -24.98 -7.38 -4.34
N ILE A 166 -25.36 -8.46 -3.66
CA ILE A 166 -26.76 -8.70 -3.27
C ILE A 166 -27.32 -7.54 -2.45
N LEU A 167 -26.53 -7.02 -1.51
CA LEU A 167 -26.93 -5.89 -0.67
C LEU A 167 -27.17 -4.62 -1.51
N THR A 168 -26.24 -4.28 -2.40
CA THR A 168 -26.34 -3.08 -3.22
C THR A 168 -27.49 -3.16 -4.22
N ASP A 169 -27.76 -4.34 -4.78
CA ASP A 169 -28.88 -4.58 -5.67
C ASP A 169 -30.22 -4.50 -4.92
N ALA A 170 -30.29 -5.07 -3.71
CA ALA A 170 -31.45 -4.94 -2.82
C ALA A 170 -31.72 -3.49 -2.41
N ILE A 171 -30.67 -2.67 -2.19
CA ILE A 171 -30.80 -1.25 -1.84
C ILE A 171 -31.33 -0.40 -3.00
N HIS A 172 -31.00 -0.76 -4.24
CA HIS A 172 -31.42 -0.01 -5.45
C HIS A 172 -32.64 -0.62 -6.15
N TYR A 173 -33.30 -1.58 -5.52
CA TYR A 173 -34.49 -2.22 -6.06
C TYR A 173 -35.65 -1.21 -6.15
N GLY A 174 -36.07 -0.87 -7.38
CA GLY A 174 -37.24 -0.03 -7.65
C GLY A 174 -36.99 1.43 -8.07
N GLU A 175 -35.74 1.89 -8.22
CA GLU A 175 -35.42 3.23 -8.76
C GLU A 175 -34.91 3.14 -10.22
N PRO A 176 -35.76 3.39 -11.25
CA PRO A 176 -35.38 3.23 -12.66
C PRO A 176 -34.38 4.29 -13.17
N GLU A 177 -34.24 5.42 -12.49
CA GLU A 177 -33.50 6.61 -12.97
C GLU A 177 -32.00 6.61 -12.61
N ARG A 178 -31.51 5.62 -11.85
CA ARG A 178 -30.09 5.51 -11.44
C ARG A 178 -29.38 4.26 -11.94
N GLN A 179 -29.83 3.71 -13.08
CA GLN A 179 -29.16 2.56 -13.72
C GLN A 179 -27.73 2.86 -14.24
N THR A 180 -27.27 4.11 -14.17
CA THR A 180 -25.89 4.52 -14.48
C THR A 180 -24.90 4.29 -13.34
N LEU A 181 -25.34 3.80 -12.18
CA LEU A 181 -24.48 3.32 -11.08
C LEU A 181 -24.43 1.79 -11.04
N LYS A 182 -24.61 1.12 -12.19
CA LYS A 182 -24.33 -0.31 -12.32
C LYS A 182 -22.83 -0.54 -12.17
N VAL A 183 -22.47 -1.02 -10.99
CA VAL A 183 -21.12 -1.47 -10.60
C VAL A 183 -20.42 -2.33 -11.67
N PRO A 184 -21.08 -3.13 -12.55
CA PRO A 184 -20.39 -3.83 -13.65
C PRO A 184 -19.53 -2.95 -14.59
N GLN A 185 -19.90 -1.67 -14.80
CA GLN A 185 -19.05 -0.73 -15.56
C GLN A 185 -17.91 -0.12 -14.73
N ALA A 186 -18.03 -0.11 -13.40
CA ALA A 186 -16.95 0.28 -12.49
C ALA A 186 -15.97 -0.89 -12.24
N LEU A 187 -16.47 -2.10 -11.99
CA LEU A 187 -15.70 -3.32 -11.70
C LEU A 187 -14.89 -3.81 -12.91
N SER A 188 -15.40 -3.70 -14.14
CA SER A 188 -14.61 -4.06 -15.35
C SER A 188 -13.45 -3.10 -15.63
N ARG A 189 -13.39 -1.95 -14.95
CA ARG A 189 -12.28 -0.99 -15.05
C ARG A 189 -11.35 -1.00 -13.84
N ILE A 190 -11.71 -1.66 -12.75
CA ILE A 190 -10.93 -1.61 -11.50
C ILE A 190 -9.81 -2.66 -11.48
N ASP A 191 -9.95 -3.79 -12.18
CA ASP A 191 -8.92 -4.84 -12.15
C ASP A 191 -8.16 -5.04 -13.49
N THR A 192 -8.48 -4.26 -14.53
CA THR A 192 -7.63 -4.26 -15.73
C THR A 192 -6.26 -3.64 -15.45
N GLN A 193 -6.17 -2.68 -14.52
CA GLN A 193 -4.91 -2.07 -14.14
C GLN A 193 -4.01 -3.02 -13.34
N GLY A 194 -4.58 -3.80 -12.40
CA GLY A 194 -3.86 -4.84 -11.66
C GLY A 194 -3.40 -5.97 -12.59
N ILE A 195 -4.31 -6.50 -13.43
CA ILE A 195 -3.99 -7.56 -14.40
C ILE A 195 -2.97 -7.09 -15.45
N LEU A 196 -3.11 -5.88 -16.01
CA LEU A 196 -2.15 -5.34 -16.98
C LEU A 196 -0.80 -5.00 -16.33
N PHE A 197 -0.79 -4.66 -15.05
CA PHE A 197 0.44 -4.51 -14.26
C PHE A 197 1.14 -5.86 -14.08
N PHE A 198 0.43 -6.90 -13.65
CA PHE A 198 0.98 -8.26 -13.55
C PHE A 198 1.43 -8.81 -14.91
N LEU A 199 0.64 -8.61 -15.97
CA LEU A 199 0.98 -9.00 -17.34
C LEU A 199 2.18 -8.21 -17.86
N GLY A 200 2.25 -6.91 -17.57
CA GLY A 200 3.38 -6.05 -17.88
C GLY A 200 4.66 -6.52 -17.20
N ILE A 201 4.60 -6.86 -15.91
CA ILE A 201 5.71 -7.47 -15.18
C ILE A 201 6.12 -8.80 -15.81
N LEU A 202 5.19 -9.71 -16.10
CA LEU A 202 5.48 -11.01 -16.73
C LEU A 202 6.16 -10.86 -18.10
N LEU A 203 5.70 -9.93 -18.94
CA LEU A 203 6.26 -9.67 -20.28
C LEU A 203 7.59 -8.88 -20.22
N SER A 204 7.73 -7.94 -19.29
CA SER A 204 8.98 -7.19 -19.06
C SER A 204 10.05 -8.09 -18.45
N VAL A 205 9.74 -8.91 -17.44
CA VAL A 205 10.69 -9.84 -16.82
C VAL A 205 11.17 -10.89 -17.85
N GLY A 206 10.28 -11.41 -18.70
CA GLY A 206 10.67 -12.35 -19.77
C GLY A 206 11.59 -11.78 -20.86
N SER A 207 11.57 -10.46 -21.07
CA SER A 207 12.43 -9.78 -22.06
C SER A 207 13.64 -9.07 -21.45
N ALA A 208 13.63 -8.82 -20.14
CA ALA A 208 14.60 -7.98 -19.44
C ALA A 208 15.65 -8.72 -18.58
N ILE A 209 15.64 -10.06 -18.55
CA ILE A 209 16.68 -10.89 -17.90
C ILE A 209 18.11 -10.49 -18.36
N GLY A 210 18.25 -9.80 -19.50
CA GLY A 210 19.55 -9.40 -20.04
C GLY A 210 20.22 -8.13 -19.46
N VAL A 211 19.50 -7.06 -19.08
CA VAL A 211 20.15 -5.74 -18.79
C VAL A 211 19.47 -4.86 -17.72
N VAL A 212 18.19 -5.09 -17.34
CA VAL A 212 17.39 -4.15 -16.51
C VAL A 212 17.21 -4.63 -15.04
N SER A 213 18.26 -5.21 -14.45
CA SER A 213 18.31 -5.52 -13.01
C SER A 213 18.35 -4.27 -12.10
N ALA A 214 18.18 -3.06 -12.65
CA ALA A 214 18.22 -1.78 -11.92
C ALA A 214 16.82 -1.19 -11.61
N VAL A 215 15.73 -1.83 -12.06
CA VAL A 215 14.33 -1.34 -11.93
C VAL A 215 13.40 -2.51 -11.62
N VAL A 216 13.59 -3.16 -10.46
CA VAL A 216 12.84 -4.38 -10.08
C VAL A 216 11.73 -4.01 -9.09
N ASP A 217 10.48 -4.30 -9.46
CA ASP A 217 9.30 -4.20 -8.58
C ASP A 217 9.38 -5.20 -7.40
N ASN A 218 8.67 -4.91 -6.32
CA ASN A 218 8.79 -5.70 -5.08
C ASN A 218 8.24 -7.12 -5.23
N VAL A 219 7.28 -7.37 -6.13
CA VAL A 219 6.65 -8.69 -6.32
C VAL A 219 7.61 -9.72 -6.95
N PRO A 220 8.28 -9.47 -8.09
CA PRO A 220 9.30 -10.39 -8.62
C PRO A 220 10.45 -10.67 -7.65
N LEU A 221 10.87 -9.68 -6.88
CA LEU A 221 11.94 -9.84 -5.90
C LEU A 221 11.55 -10.78 -4.76
N VAL A 222 10.33 -10.61 -4.22
CA VAL A 222 9.80 -11.51 -3.18
C VAL A 222 9.58 -12.92 -3.73
N ALA A 223 9.11 -13.04 -4.98
CA ALA A 223 9.01 -14.33 -5.66
C ALA A 223 10.37 -15.03 -5.79
N ALA A 224 11.41 -14.30 -6.19
CA ALA A 224 12.77 -14.81 -6.26
C ALA A 224 13.31 -15.23 -4.89
N ALA A 225 13.07 -14.43 -3.84
CA ALA A 225 13.47 -14.76 -2.48
C ALA A 225 12.84 -16.08 -1.99
N MET A 226 11.55 -16.31 -2.27
CA MET A 226 10.88 -17.58 -1.97
C MET A 226 11.42 -18.76 -2.79
N GLY A 227 11.95 -18.52 -3.98
CA GLY A 227 12.62 -19.55 -4.79
C GLY A 227 14.05 -19.85 -4.33
N MET A 228 14.73 -18.88 -3.71
CA MET A 228 16.12 -18.98 -3.26
C MET A 228 16.26 -19.51 -1.83
N TYR A 229 15.29 -19.19 -0.95
CA TYR A 229 15.34 -19.51 0.47
C TYR A 229 14.15 -20.38 0.86
N ASP A 230 14.45 -21.53 1.46
CA ASP A 230 13.43 -22.47 1.90
C ASP A 230 13.02 -22.26 3.36
N LEU A 231 11.89 -22.86 3.73
CA LEU A 231 11.37 -22.80 5.10
C LEU A 231 12.20 -23.60 6.11
N THR A 232 13.17 -24.40 5.67
CA THR A 232 14.09 -25.11 6.56
C THR A 232 15.21 -24.20 7.03
N SER A 233 15.72 -23.35 6.14
CA SER A 233 16.74 -22.34 6.45
C SER A 233 16.16 -21.11 7.14
N TYR A 234 14.98 -20.67 6.67
CA TYR A 234 14.25 -19.54 7.24
C TYR A 234 12.82 -19.96 7.60
N PRO A 235 12.58 -20.42 8.84
CA PRO A 235 11.27 -20.84 9.29
C PRO A 235 10.20 -19.76 9.10
N GLN A 236 8.94 -20.21 9.03
CA GLN A 236 7.78 -19.34 9.04
C GLN A 236 7.87 -18.30 10.17
N ASP A 237 7.49 -17.06 9.87
CA ASP A 237 7.57 -15.90 10.77
C ASP A 237 8.97 -15.49 11.22
N SER A 238 10.03 -16.04 10.60
CA SER A 238 11.40 -15.57 10.86
C SER A 238 11.57 -14.08 10.56
N ASP A 239 12.54 -13.47 11.23
CA ASP A 239 12.83 -12.04 11.09
C ASP A 239 13.19 -11.66 9.65
N PHE A 240 13.73 -12.62 8.89
CA PHE A 240 13.98 -12.49 7.45
C PHE A 240 12.69 -12.24 6.67
N TRP A 241 11.67 -13.08 6.82
CA TRP A 241 10.41 -12.92 6.07
C TRP A 241 9.63 -11.67 6.47
N GLN A 242 9.68 -11.29 7.75
CA GLN A 242 9.10 -10.04 8.23
C GLN A 242 9.86 -8.82 7.70
N LEU A 243 11.19 -8.84 7.66
CA LEU A 243 12.00 -7.77 7.07
C LEU A 243 11.78 -7.67 5.56
N VAL A 244 11.70 -8.80 4.85
CA VAL A 244 11.36 -8.83 3.42
C VAL A 244 9.99 -8.21 3.18
N ALA A 245 8.97 -8.59 3.97
CA ALA A 245 7.64 -8.01 3.90
C ALA A 245 7.66 -6.49 4.13
N PHE A 246 8.40 -6.01 5.14
CA PHE A 246 8.53 -4.60 5.45
C PHE A 246 9.22 -3.82 4.31
N CYS A 247 10.36 -4.33 3.83
CA CYS A 247 11.14 -3.69 2.79
C CYS A 247 10.38 -3.64 1.47
N ALA A 248 9.73 -4.74 1.09
CA ALA A 248 8.87 -4.82 -0.08
C ALA A 248 7.65 -3.90 0.04
N GLY A 249 6.98 -3.87 1.20
CA GLY A 249 5.79 -3.04 1.39
C GLY A 249 6.08 -1.54 1.43
N THR A 250 7.18 -1.10 2.05
CA THR A 250 7.47 0.33 2.28
C THR A 250 8.48 0.92 1.30
N GLY A 251 9.40 0.12 0.76
CA GLY A 251 10.49 0.60 -0.11
C GLY A 251 10.01 1.20 -1.42
N GLY A 252 8.84 0.75 -1.91
CA GLY A 252 8.21 1.29 -3.12
C GLY A 252 7.83 2.76 -3.07
N SER A 253 7.85 3.41 -1.89
CA SER A 253 7.62 4.85 -1.75
C SER A 253 8.83 5.72 -2.10
N MET A 254 10.04 5.14 -2.16
CA MET A 254 11.26 5.90 -2.45
C MET A 254 11.29 6.43 -3.89
N LEU A 255 10.62 5.77 -4.82
CA LEU A 255 10.47 6.19 -6.21
C LEU A 255 9.01 6.09 -6.61
N ILE A 256 8.49 7.07 -7.36
CA ILE A 256 7.08 7.06 -7.78
C ILE A 256 6.70 5.84 -8.63
N ILE A 257 7.65 5.24 -9.35
CA ILE A 257 7.43 4.02 -10.13
C ILE A 257 7.73 2.74 -9.35
N GLY A 258 8.16 2.85 -8.09
CA GLY A 258 8.54 1.72 -7.25
C GLY A 258 7.36 1.00 -6.60
N SER A 259 6.12 1.44 -6.85
CA SER A 259 4.90 0.80 -6.36
C SER A 259 3.70 1.09 -7.26
N ALA A 260 2.73 0.18 -7.27
CA ALA A 260 1.45 0.38 -7.98
C ALA A 260 0.73 1.66 -7.49
N ALA A 261 0.78 1.94 -6.19
CA ALA A 261 0.30 3.18 -5.58
C ALA A 261 0.93 4.43 -6.24
N GLY A 262 2.26 4.47 -6.35
CA GLY A 262 2.97 5.59 -6.95
C GLY A 262 2.63 5.78 -8.44
N VAL A 263 2.53 4.70 -9.22
CA VAL A 263 2.15 4.74 -10.63
C VAL A 263 0.70 5.25 -10.81
N ALA A 264 -0.23 4.83 -9.95
CA ALA A 264 -1.60 5.31 -9.97
C ALA A 264 -1.68 6.81 -9.65
N PHE A 265 -0.98 7.26 -8.62
CA PHE A 265 -0.88 8.69 -8.29
C PHE A 265 -0.29 9.50 -9.46
N MET A 266 0.79 9.00 -10.07
CA MET A 266 1.44 9.61 -11.24
C MET A 266 0.43 9.84 -12.38
N GLY A 267 -0.37 8.82 -12.71
CA GLY A 267 -1.38 8.90 -13.77
C GLY A 267 -2.55 9.83 -13.43
N MET A 268 -2.98 9.88 -12.17
CA MET A 268 -4.15 10.64 -11.73
C MET A 268 -3.88 12.14 -11.54
N GLU A 269 -2.73 12.51 -10.98
CA GLU A 269 -2.32 13.91 -10.80
C GLU A 269 -1.39 14.42 -11.89
N LYS A 270 -1.02 13.57 -12.86
CA LYS A 270 -0.10 13.89 -13.97
C LYS A 270 1.23 14.46 -13.46
N VAL A 271 1.71 13.90 -12.35
CA VAL A 271 2.98 14.26 -11.73
C VAL A 271 4.09 13.53 -12.47
N ASP A 272 5.21 14.18 -12.73
CA ASP A 272 6.35 13.54 -13.37
C ASP A 272 7.31 12.88 -12.36
N PHE A 273 8.13 11.96 -12.86
CA PHE A 273 9.08 11.20 -12.05
C PHE A 273 10.10 12.12 -11.34
N PHE A 274 10.59 13.15 -12.02
CA PHE A 274 11.62 14.03 -11.48
C PHE A 274 11.06 14.96 -10.40
N TRP A 275 9.81 15.39 -10.52
CA TRP A 275 9.10 16.10 -9.48
C TRP A 275 9.05 15.27 -8.20
N TYR A 276 8.66 13.98 -8.30
CA TYR A 276 8.57 13.13 -7.12
C TYR A 276 9.92 12.91 -6.45
N ILE A 277 10.99 12.70 -7.24
CA ILE A 277 12.35 12.60 -6.71
C ILE A 277 12.73 13.84 -5.91
N ARG A 278 12.45 15.03 -6.45
CA ARG A 278 12.83 16.29 -5.82
C ARG A 278 11.99 16.62 -4.59
N LYS A 279 10.72 16.18 -4.55
CA LYS A 279 9.74 16.65 -3.57
C LYS A 279 9.31 15.63 -2.52
N VAL A 280 9.42 14.34 -2.81
CA VAL A 280 8.86 13.27 -1.97
C VAL A 280 9.89 12.20 -1.62
N SER A 281 10.73 11.78 -2.57
CA SER A 281 11.65 10.65 -2.40
C SER A 281 12.59 10.79 -1.20
N GLY A 282 13.12 11.97 -0.91
CA GLY A 282 14.00 12.19 0.25
C GLY A 282 13.28 11.96 1.58
N PHE A 283 12.02 12.39 1.70
CA PHE A 283 11.21 12.15 2.89
C PHE A 283 10.83 10.67 3.01
N ALA A 284 10.41 10.04 1.90
CA ALA A 284 10.10 8.63 1.85
C ALA A 284 11.30 7.75 2.25
N PHE A 285 12.50 8.10 1.78
CA PHE A 285 13.75 7.42 2.17
C PHE A 285 14.02 7.54 3.68
N ALA A 286 13.84 8.74 4.25
CA ALA A 286 14.01 8.93 5.70
C ALA A 286 13.03 8.08 6.51
N GLY A 287 11.77 7.97 6.07
CA GLY A 287 10.77 7.08 6.67
C GLY A 287 11.13 5.61 6.55
N TYR A 288 11.54 5.17 5.36
CA TYR A 288 11.99 3.81 5.12
C TYR A 288 13.15 3.42 6.03
N ALA A 289 14.20 4.26 6.09
CA ALA A 289 15.37 4.03 6.94
C ALA A 289 15.01 4.03 8.43
N ALA A 290 14.16 4.94 8.88
CA ALA A 290 13.71 4.99 10.27
C ALA A 290 12.85 3.77 10.64
N GLY A 291 12.02 3.29 9.72
CA GLY A 291 11.23 2.08 9.89
C GLY A 291 12.10 0.83 10.01
N ILE A 292 13.14 0.69 9.17
CA ILE A 292 14.13 -0.39 9.29
C ILE A 292 14.84 -0.32 10.63
N ALA A 293 15.34 0.86 11.02
CA ALA A 293 16.03 1.05 12.29
C ALA A 293 15.12 0.69 13.48
N CYS A 294 13.85 1.10 13.42
CA CYS A 294 12.84 0.73 14.41
C CYS A 294 12.63 -0.78 14.46
N TYR A 295 12.49 -1.44 13.30
CA TYR A 295 12.31 -2.89 13.24
C TYR A 295 13.49 -3.64 13.86
N LEU A 296 14.73 -3.28 13.48
CA LEU A 296 15.94 -3.88 14.04
C LEU A 296 16.03 -3.67 15.56
N ALA A 297 15.69 -2.47 16.04
CA ALA A 297 15.65 -2.17 17.47
C ALA A 297 14.59 -3.00 18.21
N THR A 298 13.41 -3.20 17.62
CA THR A 298 12.36 -4.02 18.24
C THR A 298 12.69 -5.51 18.30
N GLN A 299 13.51 -6.01 17.38
CA GLN A 299 13.91 -7.42 17.35
C GLN A 299 15.20 -7.71 18.15
N ASN A 300 15.82 -6.70 18.80
CA ASN A 300 17.16 -6.81 19.41
C ASN A 300 18.20 -7.44 18.46
N LEU A 301 18.06 -7.18 17.16
CA LEU A 301 18.98 -7.71 16.17
C LEU A 301 20.24 -6.84 16.19
N ASP A 302 21.31 -7.36 16.79
CA ASP A 302 22.63 -6.77 16.62
C ASP A 302 22.94 -6.73 15.13
N LEU A 303 23.42 -5.56 14.67
CA LEU A 303 23.76 -5.29 13.28
C LEU A 303 25.07 -6.01 12.92
N SER A 304 25.13 -7.33 13.11
CA SER A 304 26.15 -8.17 12.51
C SER A 304 25.83 -8.29 11.03
N LEU A 305 26.24 -7.28 10.25
CA LEU A 305 26.47 -7.47 8.83
C LEU A 305 27.26 -8.79 8.68
N PRO A 306 26.87 -9.71 7.78
CA PRO A 306 27.72 -10.85 7.49
C PRO A 306 29.08 -10.31 7.04
N THR A 307 30.08 -10.36 7.92
CA THR A 307 31.45 -9.90 7.67
C THR A 307 32.19 -10.80 6.70
N SER A 308 31.51 -11.70 5.99
CA SER A 308 32.08 -12.43 4.89
C SER A 308 31.21 -12.28 3.64
N LEU A 309 31.73 -11.49 2.69
CA LEU A 309 31.42 -11.58 1.26
C LEU A 309 31.73 -12.98 0.66
N ALA A 310 32.09 -13.97 1.47
CA ALA A 310 32.50 -15.31 1.08
C ALA A 310 31.37 -16.36 1.15
N ALA A 311 30.18 -16.02 1.64
CA ALA A 311 29.05 -16.96 1.75
C ALA A 311 27.97 -16.77 0.65
N ILE A 312 28.29 -16.03 -0.42
CA ILE A 312 27.44 -16.00 -1.62
C ILE A 312 27.75 -17.29 -2.40
N PRO A 313 26.79 -18.22 -2.62
CA PRO A 313 27.03 -19.49 -3.31
C PRO A 313 27.44 -19.36 -4.78
N PHE A 314 27.54 -18.13 -5.29
CA PHE A 314 27.79 -17.83 -6.69
C PHE A 314 29.29 -17.79 -7.05
N ILE A 315 30.21 -17.91 -6.08
CA ILE A 315 31.67 -17.75 -6.33
C ILE A 315 32.52 -18.98 -5.97
N SER A 316 32.03 -19.96 -5.18
CA SER A 316 32.80 -21.20 -4.94
C SER A 316 32.36 -22.35 -5.85
N GLY A 317 32.46 -22.13 -7.16
CA GLY A 317 32.43 -23.16 -8.17
C GLY A 317 33.83 -23.39 -8.73
N SER A 318 34.65 -24.16 -8.00
CA SER A 318 35.83 -24.85 -8.52
C SER A 318 35.90 -26.23 -7.90
#